data_AF-A0A8T4SV18-F1
#
_entry.id   AF-A0A8T4SV18-F1
#
_cell.length_a   1.000
_cell.length_b   1.000
_cell.length_c   1.000
_cell.angle_alpha   90.00
_cell.angle_beta   90.00
_cell.angle_gamma   90.00
#
_symmetry.space_group_name_H-M   'P 1'
#
loop_
_entity.id
_entity.type
_entity.pdbx_description
1 polymer ?
#
loop_
_entity_poly.entity_id
_entity_poly.type
_entity_poly.pdbx_seq_one_letter_code
_entity_poly.pdbx_strand_id
1 'polypeptide(L)' 'MQQARINKEWHQDHKMPKNPTVEQRSSWHEEHQKYCSCRPMPKTIIKT' A
#
# COMPACT_ATOMS: atom_id res chain seq x y z
N MET A 1 -0.34 -4.97 -20.86
CA MET A 1 0.21 -4.42 -19.60
C MET A 1 -0.96 -3.90 -18.79
N GLN A 2 -1.28 -4.48 -17.63
CA GLN A 2 -2.42 -4.02 -16.82
C GLN A 2 -2.07 -2.67 -16.20
N GLN A 3 -2.74 -1.62 -16.65
CA GLN A 3 -2.66 -0.29 -16.06
C GLN A 3 -3.18 -0.39 -14.63
N ALA A 4 -2.31 -0.18 -13.65
CA ALA A 4 -2.69 -0.28 -12.26
C ALA A 4 -3.69 0.84 -11.92
N ARG A 5 -4.95 0.47 -11.74
CA ARG A 5 -6.04 1.42 -11.44
C ARG A 5 -5.83 1.98 -10.04
N ILE A 6 -5.60 3.29 -9.97
CA ILE A 6 -5.50 4.01 -8.69
C ILE A 6 -6.92 4.21 -8.15
N ASN A 7 -7.18 3.71 -6.94
CA ASN A 7 -8.37 4.07 -6.18
C ASN A 7 -8.10 5.39 -5.43
N LYS A 8 -8.52 6.51 -6.02
CA LYS A 8 -8.22 7.85 -5.48
C LYS A 8 -8.86 8.09 -4.12
N GLU A 9 -10.11 7.65 -3.94
CA GLU A 9 -10.87 7.79 -2.69
C GLU A 9 -10.13 7.07 -1.55
N TRP A 10 -9.74 5.81 -1.79
CA TRP A 10 -8.99 5.04 -0.79
C TRP A 10 -7.68 5.73 -0.37
N HIS A 11 -6.93 6.31 -1.31
CA HIS A 11 -5.70 7.05 -0.98
C HIS A 11 -5.93 8.35 -0.21
N GLN A 12 -7.10 8.97 -0.36
CA GLN A 12 -7.43 10.19 0.38
C GLN A 12 -7.70 9.88 1.85
N ASP A 13 -8.42 8.78 2.12
CA ASP A 13 -8.73 8.32 3.47
C ASP A 13 -7.55 7.58 4.13
N HIS A 14 -6.80 6.79 3.37
CA HIS A 14 -5.73 5.92 3.86
C HIS A 14 -4.37 6.44 3.38
N LYS A 15 -3.97 7.61 3.87
CA LYS A 15 -2.64 8.15 3.58
C LYS A 15 -1.59 7.39 4.39
N MET A 16 -0.51 6.97 3.73
CA MET A 16 0.65 6.42 4.43
C MET A 16 1.22 7.49 5.38
N PRO A 17 1.50 7.15 6.65
CA PRO A 17 2.17 8.04 7.58
C PRO A 17 3.53 8.51 7.03
N LYS A 18 4.02 9.69 7.46
CA LYS A 18 5.31 10.24 6.99
C LYS A 18 6.50 9.35 7.34
N ASN A 19 6.49 8.74 8.53
CA ASN A 19 7.52 7.84 9.04
C ASN A 19 6.85 6.58 9.63
N PRO A 20 6.30 5.69 8.79
CA PRO A 20 5.60 4.51 9.28
C PRO A 20 6.60 3.51 9.83
N THR A 21 6.24 2.84 10.93
CA THR A 21 6.94 1.63 11.36
C THR A 21 6.80 0.54 10.30
N VAL A 22 7.61 -0.53 10.39
CA VAL A 22 7.51 -1.66 9.46
C VAL A 22 6.10 -2.27 9.49
N GLU A 23 5.51 -2.40 10.68
CA GLU A 23 4.15 -2.92 10.87
C GLU A 23 3.08 -2.00 10.28
N GLN A 24 3.17 -0.68 10.52
CA GLN A 24 2.23 0.27 9.92
C GLN A 24 2.33 0.24 8.38
N ARG A 25 3.55 0.13 7.86
CA ARG A 25 3.79 0.06 6.43
C ARG A 25 3.27 -1.26 5.85
N SER A 26 3.44 -2.40 6.53
CA SER A 26 2.94 -3.69 6.09
C SER A 26 1.41 -3.69 6.04
N SER A 27 0.76 -3.33 7.15
CA SER A 27 -0.71 -3.32 7.24
C SER A 27 -1.34 -2.36 6.23
N TRP A 28 -0.72 -1.19 6.00
CA TRP A 28 -1.17 -0.28 4.96
C TRP A 28 -1.11 -0.91 3.57
N HIS A 29 -0.03 -1.63 3.25
CA HIS A 29 0.12 -2.29 1.95
C HIS A 29 -0.82 -3.49 1.76
N GLU A 30 -1.09 -4.25 2.84
CA GLU A 30 -2.08 -5.34 2.83
C GLU A 30 -3.48 -4.81 2.49
N GLU A 31 -3.91 -3.73 3.15
CA GLU A 31 -5.19 -3.08 2.84
C GLU A 31 -5.18 -2.45 1.45
N HIS A 32 -4.11 -1.72 1.11
CA HIS A 32 -3.94 -1.11 -0.21
C HIS A 32 -4.18 -2.14 -1.31
N GLN A 33 -3.54 -3.32 -1.26
CA GLN A 33 -3.69 -4.36 -2.29
C GLN A 33 -5.14 -4.85 -2.50
N LYS A 34 -6.00 -4.78 -1.48
CA LYS A 34 -7.42 -5.16 -1.58
C LYS A 34 -8.25 -4.14 -2.39
N TYR A 35 -7.91 -2.86 -2.27
CA TYR A 35 -8.70 -1.75 -2.85
C TYR A 35 -8.01 -1.04 -4.02
N CYS A 36 -6.70 -1.19 -4.15
CA CYS A 36 -5.83 -0.49 -5.08
C CYS A 36 -4.54 -1.31 -5.36
N SER A 37 -4.26 -1.63 -6.63
CA SER A 37 -3.02 -2.34 -7.00
C SER A 37 -1.95 -1.42 -7.58
N CYS A 38 -2.02 -0.10 -7.32
CA CYS A 38 -1.13 0.89 -7.95
C CYS A 38 0.34 0.78 -7.53
N ARG A 39 0.61 0.15 -6.39
CA ARG A 39 1.93 -0.07 -5.80
C ARG A 39 2.00 -1.50 -5.24
N PRO A 40 2.96 -2.32 -5.70
CA PRO A 40 3.17 -3.65 -5.13
C PRO A 40 3.74 -3.55 -3.71
N MET A 41 3.58 -4.62 -2.92
CA MET A 41 4.17 -4.74 -1.59
C MET A 41 5.71 -4.66 -1.69
N PRO A 42 6.38 -3.77 -0.95
CA PRO A 42 7.83 -3.66 -0.96
C PRO A 42 8.50 -4.93 -0.45
N LYS A 43 9.54 -5.41 -1.16
CA LYS A 43 10.35 -6.57 -0.75
C LYS A 43 11.05 -6.38 0.59
N THR A 44 11.26 -5.14 1.02
CA THR A 44 11.88 -4.81 2.31
C THR A 44 10.97 -5.04 3.52
N ILE A 45 9.66 -5.21 3.28
CA ILE A 45 8.67 -5.58 4.31
C ILE A 45 8.49 -7.09 4.36
N ILE A 46 8.73 -7.78 3.25
CA ILE A 46 8.68 -9.23 3.17
C ILE A 46 9.88 -9.76 3.96
N LYS A 47 9.65 -10.18 5.21
CA LYS A 47 10.64 -10.96 5.96
C LYS A 47 10.83 -12.27 5.21
N THR A 48 11.96 -12.40 4.53
CA THR A 48 12.42 -13.65 3.91
C THR A 48 12.67 -14.72 4.97
#